data_AF-A0A831RDX1-F1
#
_entry.id   AF-A0A831RDX1-F1
#
_cell.length_a   1.000
_cell.length_b   1.000
_cell.length_c   1.000
_cell.angle_alpha   90.00
_cell.angle_beta   90.00
_cell.angle_gamma   90.00
#
_symmetry.space_group_name_H-M   'P 1'
#
loop_
_entity.id
_entity.type
_entity.pdbx_description
1 polymer ?
#
loop_
_entity_poly.entity_id
_entity_poly.type
_entity_poly.pdbx_seq_one_letter_code
_entity_poly.pdbx_strand_id
1 'polypeptide(L)'
;MNTLLALLAVTLLMFTDGASSTELPSGDEIARRINARDEGIAVSRKVTMEMTETSGKSRTRETQGFRKYYGREKRTVIFYLSPRSIRGTAFLTYDYPEPGRDDDQWLYLPALRKVRRISASDRGDYFLGTDFTYEDIKLETRVSLKDYRRKTVGEDEVDGVHCL
;
A
#
# COMPACT_ATOMS: atom_id res chain seq x y z
N MET A 1 -66.43 30.10 -4.00
CA MET A 1 -66.07 28.73 -4.44
C MET A 1 -65.10 28.86 -5.61
N ASN A 2 -63.85 29.24 -5.35
CA ASN A 2 -62.75 29.32 -6.35
C ASN A 2 -61.40 29.71 -5.70
N THR A 3 -61.39 30.08 -4.42
CA THR A 3 -60.15 30.34 -3.66
C THR A 3 -59.59 29.12 -2.92
N LEU A 4 -60.36 28.03 -2.80
CA LEU A 4 -59.91 26.79 -2.15
C LEU A 4 -59.11 25.86 -3.09
N LEU A 5 -59.30 25.96 -4.41
CA LEU A 5 -58.58 25.13 -5.40
C LEU A 5 -57.17 25.65 -5.71
N ALA A 6 -56.89 26.93 -5.45
CA ALA A 6 -55.56 27.51 -5.67
C ALA A 6 -54.55 27.13 -4.57
N LEU A 7 -55.01 26.80 -3.36
CA LEU A 7 -54.12 26.37 -2.27
C LEU A 7 -53.67 24.90 -2.37
N LEU A 8 -54.38 24.06 -3.13
CA LEU A 8 -54.00 22.64 -3.29
C LEU A 8 -52.99 22.41 -4.42
N ALA A 9 -52.83 23.36 -5.34
CA ALA A 9 -51.90 23.25 -6.48
C ALA A 9 -50.49 23.80 -6.17
N VAL A 10 -50.32 24.57 -5.08
CA VAL A 10 -49.04 25.18 -4.69
C VAL A 10 -48.21 24.28 -3.76
N THR A 11 -48.81 23.25 -3.16
CA THR A 11 -48.12 22.29 -2.28
C THR A 11 -47.40 21.17 -3.02
N LEU A 12 -47.49 21.07 -4.35
CA LEU A 12 -46.90 19.99 -5.15
C LEU A 12 -45.61 20.40 -5.90
N LEU A 13 -44.78 21.27 -5.32
CA LEU A 13 -43.56 21.78 -5.98
C LEU A 13 -42.29 21.81 -5.09
N MET A 14 -42.30 21.23 -3.89
CA MET A 14 -41.21 21.40 -2.91
C MET A 14 -40.55 20.11 -2.42
N PHE A 15 -40.71 18.98 -3.12
CA PHE A 15 -39.90 17.79 -2.88
C PHE A 15 -39.25 17.32 -4.17
N THR A 16 -38.38 18.17 -4.74
CA THR A 16 -37.25 17.61 -5.46
C THR A 16 -36.22 17.27 -4.39
N ASP A 17 -36.33 16.05 -3.84
CA ASP A 17 -35.17 15.42 -3.22
C ASP A 17 -34.12 15.37 -4.32
N GLY A 18 -33.22 16.33 -4.29
CA GLY A 18 -32.00 16.28 -5.06
C GLY A 18 -31.24 15.07 -4.54
N ALA A 19 -31.48 13.92 -5.16
CA ALA A 19 -30.62 12.77 -5.06
C ALA A 19 -29.22 13.27 -5.47
N SER A 20 -28.43 13.69 -4.49
CA SER A 20 -27.02 13.90 -4.67
C SER A 20 -26.46 12.52 -4.96
N SER A 21 -26.31 12.20 -6.25
CA SER A 21 -25.36 11.19 -6.64
C SER A 21 -24.00 11.73 -6.23
N THR A 22 -23.55 11.37 -5.03
CA THR A 22 -22.19 11.62 -4.61
C THR A 22 -21.32 10.87 -5.59
N GLU A 23 -20.72 11.59 -6.55
CA GLU A 23 -19.77 10.97 -7.46
C GLU A 23 -18.65 10.35 -6.64
N LEU A 24 -18.34 9.08 -6.92
CA LEU A 24 -17.27 8.38 -6.23
C LEU A 24 -15.95 9.14 -6.45
N PRO A 25 -15.07 9.22 -5.44
CA PRO A 25 -13.80 9.90 -5.59
C PRO A 25 -12.98 9.24 -6.69
N SER A 26 -12.18 10.00 -7.43
CA SER A 26 -11.32 9.42 -8.47
C SER A 26 -10.29 8.44 -7.88
N GLY A 27 -9.86 7.44 -8.66
CA GLY A 27 -8.87 6.47 -8.19
C GLY A 27 -7.53 7.12 -7.79
N ASP A 28 -7.15 8.21 -8.45
CA ASP A 28 -5.96 8.99 -8.08
C ASP A 28 -6.14 9.77 -6.78
N GLU A 29 -7.35 10.21 -6.47
CA GLU A 29 -7.66 10.81 -5.18
C GLU A 29 -7.60 9.78 -4.06
N ILE A 30 -8.16 8.59 -4.26
CA ILE A 30 -8.07 7.48 -3.31
C ILE A 30 -6.60 7.14 -3.04
N ALA A 31 -5.77 6.99 -4.09
CA ALA A 31 -4.35 6.70 -3.94
C ALA A 31 -3.59 7.80 -3.18
N ARG A 32 -3.91 9.08 -3.44
CA ARG A 32 -3.34 10.20 -2.66
C ARG A 32 -3.77 10.14 -1.19
N ARG A 33 -5.03 9.82 -0.90
CA ARG A 33 -5.54 9.66 0.47
C ARG A 33 -4.88 8.48 1.19
N ILE A 34 -4.67 7.34 0.52
CA ILE A 34 -3.91 6.20 1.07
C ILE A 34 -2.51 6.66 1.49
N ASN A 35 -1.79 7.33 0.58
CA ASN A 35 -0.44 7.80 0.83
C ASN A 35 -0.37 8.97 1.84
N ALA A 36 -1.47 9.67 2.10
CA ALA A 36 -1.53 10.75 3.08
C ALA A 36 -1.81 10.26 4.52
N ARG A 37 -2.10 8.96 4.70
CA ARG A 37 -2.26 8.36 6.03
C ARG A 37 -0.99 8.54 6.85
N ASP A 38 -1.16 8.88 8.13
CA ASP A 38 -0.03 9.02 9.04
C ASP A 38 0.56 7.64 9.37
N GLU A 39 1.86 7.49 9.07
CA GLU A 39 2.63 6.27 9.32
C GLU A 39 3.67 6.49 10.44
N GLY A 40 3.70 7.68 11.04
CA GLY A 40 4.69 8.09 12.03
C GLY A 40 6.12 8.23 11.49
N ILE A 41 6.97 8.92 12.23
CA ILE A 41 8.37 9.20 11.81
C ILE A 41 9.21 7.92 11.79
N ALA A 42 9.04 7.05 12.79
CA ALA A 42 9.81 5.82 12.93
C ALA A 42 8.95 4.66 13.40
N VAL A 43 9.34 3.44 13.04
CA VAL A 43 8.71 2.21 13.48
C VAL A 43 9.73 1.09 13.60
N SER A 44 9.43 0.17 14.51
CA SER A 44 10.09 -1.13 14.65
C SER A 44 9.01 -2.20 14.55
N ARG A 45 9.28 -3.29 13.82
CA ARG A 45 8.30 -4.37 13.61
C ARG A 45 8.99 -5.72 13.66
N LYS A 46 8.39 -6.68 14.36
CA LYS A 46 8.71 -8.10 14.22
C LYS A 46 7.65 -8.74 13.35
N VAL A 47 8.05 -9.37 12.25
CA VAL A 47 7.12 -10.01 11.30
C VAL A 47 7.45 -11.49 11.19
N THR A 48 6.43 -12.32 11.39
CA THR A 48 6.45 -13.75 11.09
C THR A 48 5.72 -13.97 9.78
N MET A 49 6.41 -14.57 8.80
CA MET A 49 5.86 -14.87 7.48
C MET A 49 5.70 -16.37 7.36
N GLU A 50 4.49 -16.84 7.08
CA GLU A 50 4.23 -18.23 6.69
C GLU A 50 3.95 -18.27 5.19
N MET A 51 4.71 -19.10 4.48
CA MET A 51 4.65 -19.25 3.03
C MET A 51 4.23 -20.68 2.73
N THR A 52 3.07 -20.85 2.10
CA THR A 52 2.49 -22.16 1.81
C THR A 52 2.58 -22.42 0.31
N GLU A 53 3.26 -23.51 -0.06
CA GLU A 53 3.35 -23.96 -1.44
C GLU A 53 2.04 -24.62 -1.91
N THR A 54 1.84 -24.72 -3.22
CA THR A 54 0.68 -25.42 -3.81
C THR A 54 0.60 -26.90 -3.40
N SER A 55 1.73 -27.50 -3.03
CA SER A 55 1.81 -28.86 -2.49
C SER A 55 1.26 -29.00 -1.06
N GLY A 56 0.95 -27.89 -0.38
CA GLY A 56 0.55 -27.83 1.02
C GLY A 56 1.73 -27.75 2.00
N LYS A 57 2.97 -27.70 1.51
CA LYS A 57 4.16 -27.54 2.37
C LYS A 57 4.32 -26.08 2.78
N SER A 58 4.43 -25.83 4.09
CA SER A 58 4.68 -24.49 4.63
C SER A 58 6.15 -24.26 5.01
N ARG A 59 6.58 -23.00 4.95
CA ARG A 59 7.86 -22.51 5.44
C ARG A 59 7.61 -21.24 6.25
N THR A 60 8.22 -21.13 7.42
CA THR A 60 8.10 -19.93 8.27
C THR A 60 9.41 -19.16 8.31
N ARG A 61 9.33 -17.84 8.28
CA ARG A 61 10.47 -16.93 8.46
C ARG A 61 10.14 -15.86 9.48
N GLU A 62 11.14 -15.44 10.26
CA GLU A 62 11.00 -14.33 11.20
C GLU A 62 11.95 -13.21 10.83
N THR A 63 11.46 -11.97 10.92
CA THR A 63 12.24 -10.77 10.62
C THR A 63 12.11 -9.72 11.73
N GLN A 64 13.12 -8.86 11.81
CA GLN A 64 13.08 -7.59 12.54
C GLN A 64 13.29 -6.45 11.53
N GLY A 65 12.28 -5.61 11.39
CA GLY A 65 12.29 -4.44 10.52
C GLY A 65 12.38 -3.14 11.31
N PHE A 66 13.02 -2.14 10.70
CA PHE A 66 13.00 -0.75 11.15
C PHE A 66 12.77 0.15 9.94
N ARG A 67 11.90 1.13 10.09
CA ARG A 67 11.69 2.17 9.08
C ARG A 67 11.69 3.53 9.73
N LYS A 68 12.37 4.50 9.12
CA LYS A 68 12.45 5.87 9.62
C LYS A 68 12.46 6.87 8.46
N TYR A 69 11.73 7.96 8.65
CA TYR A 69 11.77 9.13 7.78
C TYR A 69 12.90 10.07 8.21
N TYR A 70 13.65 10.55 7.21
CA TYR A 70 14.64 11.62 7.32
C TYR A 70 14.15 12.78 6.44
N GLY A 71 13.32 13.64 7.03
CA GLY A 71 12.50 14.56 6.24
C GLY A 71 11.51 13.78 5.38
N ARG A 72 11.63 13.88 4.06
CA ARG A 72 10.78 13.15 3.10
C ARG A 72 11.40 11.86 2.57
N GLU A 73 12.67 11.63 2.84
CA GLU A 73 13.35 10.37 2.50
C GLU A 73 12.92 9.28 3.48
N LYS A 74 12.57 8.10 2.97
CA LYS A 74 12.16 6.96 3.79
C LYS A 74 13.23 5.88 3.72
N ARG A 75 13.76 5.47 4.87
CA ARG A 75 14.74 4.38 4.96
C ARG A 75 14.13 3.20 5.68
N THR A 76 14.25 2.02 5.09
CA THR A 76 13.80 0.77 5.70
C THR A 76 14.93 -0.25 5.69
N VAL A 77 15.12 -0.93 6.82
CA VAL A 77 16.02 -2.08 6.94
C VAL A 77 15.27 -3.26 7.53
N ILE A 78 15.49 -4.45 6.97
CA ILE A 78 14.87 -5.70 7.41
C ILE A 78 15.98 -6.73 7.63
N PHE A 79 16.00 -7.34 8.81
CA PHE A 79 16.91 -8.42 9.16
C PHE A 79 16.15 -9.73 9.28
N TYR A 80 16.60 -10.77 8.59
CA TYR A 80 16.09 -12.12 8.78
C TYR A 80 16.72 -12.75 10.02
N LEU A 81 15.86 -13.10 10.98
CA LEU A 81 16.23 -13.73 12.25
C LEU A 81 16.15 -15.25 12.19
N SER A 82 15.20 -15.80 11.45
CA SER A 82 14.92 -17.24 11.40
C SER A 82 14.34 -17.63 10.03
N PRO A 83 14.56 -18.86 9.54
CA PRO A 83 15.37 -19.97 10.10
C PRO A 83 16.88 -19.81 9.84
N ARG A 84 17.69 -20.77 10.32
CA ARG A 84 19.16 -20.75 10.17
C ARG A 84 19.62 -20.60 8.71
N SER A 85 18.88 -21.13 7.75
CA SER A 85 19.24 -21.06 6.32
C SER A 85 19.21 -19.65 5.72
N ILE A 86 18.48 -18.71 6.33
CA ILE A 86 18.37 -17.31 5.85
C ILE A 86 18.83 -16.29 6.90
N ARG A 87 19.02 -16.72 8.16
CA ARG A 87 19.44 -15.88 9.27
C ARG A 87 20.65 -15.01 8.89
N GLY A 88 20.56 -13.72 9.20
CA GLY A 88 21.59 -12.73 8.89
C GLY A 88 21.51 -12.12 7.50
N THR A 89 20.60 -12.59 6.64
CA THR A 89 20.22 -11.87 5.42
C THR A 89 19.60 -10.54 5.81
N ALA A 90 20.00 -9.46 5.15
CA ALA A 90 19.49 -8.14 5.42
C ALA A 90 19.13 -7.41 4.13
N PHE A 91 18.03 -6.68 4.15
CA PHE A 91 17.61 -5.81 3.06
C PHE A 91 17.57 -4.36 3.55
N LEU A 92 18.10 -3.44 2.74
CA LEU A 92 18.13 -2.01 3.01
C LEU A 92 17.58 -1.27 1.80
N THR A 93 16.68 -0.33 2.02
CA THR A 93 16.16 0.54 0.97
C THR A 93 16.17 2.00 1.43
N TYR A 94 16.64 2.89 0.55
CA TYR A 94 16.50 4.33 0.64
C TYR A 94 15.55 4.77 -0.47
N ASP A 95 14.35 5.18 -0.06
CA ASP A 95 13.26 5.66 -0.92
C ASP A 95 13.29 7.19 -0.94
N TYR A 96 13.55 7.73 -2.12
CA TYR A 96 13.83 9.16 -2.31
C TYR A 96 12.59 9.91 -2.84
N PRO A 97 12.30 11.11 -2.32
CA PRO A 97 11.13 11.87 -2.74
C PRO A 97 11.32 12.58 -4.08
N GLU A 98 12.56 12.71 -4.57
CA GLU A 98 12.88 13.46 -5.77
C GLU A 98 12.34 12.77 -7.04
N PRO A 99 11.57 13.47 -7.90
CA PRO A 99 11.18 12.93 -9.19
C PRO A 99 12.40 12.60 -10.06
N GLY A 100 12.41 11.42 -10.68
CA GLY A 100 13.48 11.00 -11.61
C GLY A 100 14.73 10.46 -10.93
N ARG A 101 14.76 10.40 -9.59
CA ARG A 101 15.78 9.69 -8.84
C ARG A 101 15.31 8.28 -8.54
N ASP A 102 16.13 7.29 -8.90
CA ASP A 102 15.89 5.90 -8.54
C ASP A 102 16.24 5.66 -7.06
N ASP A 103 15.45 4.78 -6.44
CA ASP A 103 15.69 4.33 -5.08
C ASP A 103 16.93 3.46 -5.00
N ASP A 104 17.65 3.55 -3.89
CA ASP A 104 18.78 2.66 -3.65
C ASP A 104 18.35 1.48 -2.80
N GLN A 105 18.62 0.27 -3.29
CA GLN A 105 18.26 -0.96 -2.61
C GLN A 105 19.43 -1.93 -2.57
N TRP A 106 19.65 -2.54 -1.41
CA TRP A 106 20.74 -3.48 -1.18
C TRP A 106 20.25 -4.71 -0.44
N LEU A 107 20.71 -5.86 -0.91
CA LEU A 107 20.52 -7.15 -0.28
C LEU A 107 21.87 -7.72 0.15
N TYR A 108 22.06 -7.86 1.45
CA TYR A 108 23.22 -8.54 2.03
C TYR A 108 22.94 -10.03 2.19
N LEU A 109 23.82 -10.86 1.63
CA LEU A 109 23.74 -12.32 1.67
C LEU A 109 24.91 -12.88 2.51
N PRO A 110 24.67 -13.33 3.75
CA PRO A 110 25.73 -13.70 4.68
C PRO A 110 26.54 -14.92 4.21
N ALA A 111 25.89 -15.88 3.55
CA ALA A 111 26.55 -17.08 3.02
C ALA A 111 27.62 -16.74 1.97
N LEU A 112 27.43 -15.63 1.24
CA LEU A 112 28.36 -15.16 0.21
C LEU A 112 29.26 -14.03 0.71
N ARG A 113 28.97 -13.44 1.87
CA ARG A 113 29.57 -12.20 2.38
C ARG A 113 29.56 -11.08 1.34
N LYS A 114 28.47 -10.99 0.56
CA LYS A 114 28.32 -10.04 -0.54
C LYS A 114 27.07 -9.18 -0.35
N VAL A 115 27.18 -7.94 -0.82
CA VAL A 115 26.06 -7.04 -1.01
C VAL A 115 25.70 -7.03 -2.49
N ARG A 116 24.44 -7.30 -2.80
CA ARG A 116 23.87 -7.16 -4.14
C ARG A 116 23.01 -5.91 -4.18
N ARG A 117 23.23 -5.03 -5.17
CA ARG A 117 22.32 -3.92 -5.46
C ARG A 117 21.10 -4.44 -6.20
N ILE A 118 19.90 -4.00 -5.82
CA ILE A 118 18.66 -4.26 -6.55
C ILE A 118 18.41 -3.00 -7.39
N SER A 119 18.34 -3.18 -8.72
CA SER A 119 18.12 -2.05 -9.62
C SER A 119 16.64 -1.69 -9.70
N ALA A 120 16.32 -0.50 -10.23
CA ALA A 120 14.94 -0.10 -10.45
C ALA A 120 14.19 -1.03 -11.42
N SER A 121 14.89 -1.63 -12.39
CA SER A 121 14.31 -2.63 -13.30
C SER A 121 14.00 -3.96 -12.61
N ASP A 122 14.71 -4.30 -11.54
CA ASP A 122 14.52 -5.55 -10.81
C ASP A 122 13.49 -5.41 -9.66
N ARG A 123 12.85 -4.24 -9.52
CA ARG A 123 11.91 -3.98 -8.40
C ARG A 123 10.69 -4.92 -8.40
N GLY A 124 10.32 -5.43 -9.57
CA GLY A 124 9.23 -6.39 -9.76
C GLY A 124 9.61 -7.84 -9.44
N ASP A 125 10.88 -8.13 -9.16
CA ASP A 125 11.31 -9.49 -8.81
C ASP A 125 10.78 -9.90 -7.43
N TYR A 126 10.55 -11.20 -7.27
CA TYR A 126 10.15 -11.77 -5.99
C TYR A 126 11.19 -11.54 -4.88
N PHE A 127 10.70 -11.11 -3.74
CA PHE A 127 11.47 -10.79 -2.56
C PHE A 127 11.87 -12.08 -1.82
N LEU A 128 13.09 -12.55 -2.07
CA LEU A 128 13.69 -13.67 -1.34
C LEU A 128 12.83 -14.96 -1.37
N GLY A 129 12.05 -15.15 -2.42
CA GLY A 129 11.18 -16.31 -2.60
C GLY A 129 9.89 -16.26 -1.78
N THR A 130 9.43 -15.08 -1.39
CA THR A 130 8.03 -14.82 -1.03
C THR A 130 7.23 -14.44 -2.28
N ASP A 131 5.91 -14.32 -2.14
CA ASP A 131 5.04 -13.81 -3.20
C ASP A 131 5.06 -12.27 -3.31
N PHE A 132 5.71 -11.58 -2.37
CA PHE A 132 5.93 -10.13 -2.45
C PHE A 132 7.06 -9.81 -3.40
N THR A 133 7.00 -8.65 -4.04
CA THR A 133 8.10 -8.08 -4.83
C THR A 133 8.97 -7.14 -3.97
N TYR A 134 10.16 -6.76 -4.47
CA TYR A 134 10.96 -5.71 -3.82
C TYR A 134 10.20 -4.39 -3.73
N GLU A 135 9.36 -4.10 -4.73
CA GLU A 135 8.50 -2.93 -4.72
C GLU A 135 7.46 -2.97 -3.60
N ASP A 136 6.80 -4.11 -3.37
CA ASP A 136 5.83 -4.24 -2.28
C ASP A 136 6.47 -3.97 -0.92
N ILE A 137 7.67 -4.51 -0.70
CA ILE A 137 8.44 -4.27 0.53
C ILE A 137 8.83 -2.79 0.67
N LYS A 138 9.16 -2.11 -0.43
CA LYS A 138 9.49 -0.68 -0.42
C LYS A 138 8.25 0.18 -0.13
N LEU A 139 7.15 -0.08 -0.82
CA LEU A 139 5.91 0.71 -0.73
C LEU A 139 5.25 0.52 0.63
N GLU A 140 5.29 -0.70 1.16
CA GLU A 140 4.74 -1.08 2.46
C GLU A 140 3.22 -0.78 2.51
N THR A 141 2.80 0.32 3.12
CA THR A 141 1.39 0.75 3.23
C THR A 141 0.98 1.79 2.18
N ARG A 142 1.90 2.15 1.27
CA ARG A 142 1.69 3.14 0.22
C ARG A 142 1.41 2.45 -1.12
N VAL A 143 0.90 3.22 -2.07
CA VAL A 143 0.76 2.80 -3.47
C VAL A 143 1.59 3.71 -4.36
N SER A 144 2.21 3.17 -5.40
CA SER A 144 2.84 4.02 -6.42
C SER A 144 1.80 4.96 -7.00
N LEU A 145 2.16 6.22 -7.24
CA LEU A 145 1.31 7.20 -7.94
C LEU A 145 1.62 7.30 -9.43
N LYS A 146 2.77 6.77 -9.88
CA LYS A 146 3.29 6.98 -11.24
C LYS A 146 3.08 5.78 -12.15
N ASP A 147 3.04 4.57 -11.60
CA ASP A 147 3.08 3.34 -12.39
C ASP A 147 1.73 2.90 -12.95
N TYR A 148 0.62 3.48 -12.45
CA TYR A 148 -0.73 3.05 -12.77
C TYR A 148 -1.63 4.22 -13.20
N ARG A 149 -2.54 3.93 -14.12
CA ARG A 149 -3.76 4.71 -14.34
C ARG A 149 -4.86 4.12 -13.49
N ARG A 150 -5.53 4.94 -12.67
CA ARG A 150 -6.53 4.47 -11.71
C ARG A 150 -7.92 4.97 -12.08
N LYS A 151 -8.92 4.15 -11.82
CA LYS A 151 -10.33 4.48 -11.94
C LYS A 151 -11.07 3.80 -10.81
N THR A 152 -11.94 4.54 -10.14
CA THR A 152 -12.86 3.97 -9.15
C THR A 152 -13.96 3.25 -9.89
N VAL A 153 -14.15 1.97 -9.59
CA VAL A 153 -15.04 1.09 -10.36
C VAL A 153 -16.42 0.97 -9.73
N GLY A 154 -16.55 1.25 -8.45
CA GLY A 154 -17.79 1.16 -7.70
C GLY A 154 -17.53 1.23 -6.22
N GLU A 155 -18.48 0.76 -5.44
CA GLU A 155 -18.37 0.56 -4.01
C GLU A 155 -18.89 -0.83 -3.67
N ASP A 156 -18.39 -1.42 -2.59
CA ASP A 156 -18.80 -2.74 -2.12
C ASP A 156 -18.71 -2.83 -0.59
N GLU A 157 -19.25 -3.91 -0.01
CA GLU A 157 -19.10 -4.26 1.39
C GLU A 157 -18.34 -5.58 1.52
N VAL A 158 -17.13 -5.53 2.07
CA VAL A 158 -16.28 -6.70 2.30
C VAL A 158 -16.11 -6.90 3.80
N ASP A 159 -16.54 -8.07 4.30
CA ASP A 159 -16.49 -8.41 5.73
C ASP A 159 -17.14 -7.35 6.65
N GLY A 160 -18.23 -6.73 6.19
CA GLY A 160 -18.93 -5.67 6.91
C GLY A 160 -18.27 -4.29 6.84
N VAL A 161 -17.25 -4.12 5.98
CA VAL A 161 -16.52 -2.86 5.79
C VAL A 161 -16.78 -2.31 4.40
N HIS A 162 -17.25 -1.07 4.36
CA HIS A 162 -17.44 -0.33 3.11
C HIS A 162 -16.11 -0.07 2.39
N CYS A 163 -16.08 -0.37 1.10
CA CYS A 163 -14.92 -0.32 0.22
C CYS A 163 -15.24 0.42 -1.09
N LEU A 164 -14.20 1.02 -1.70
CA LEU A 164 -14.23 1.81 -2.94
C LEU A 164 -13.24 1.25 -3.97
#